data_AF-A0A536VPI3-F1
#
_entry.id   AF-A0A536VPI3-F1
#
_cell.length_a   1.000
_cell.length_b   1.000
_cell.length_c   1.000
_cell.angle_alpha   90.00
_cell.angle_beta   90.00
_cell.angle_gamma   90.00
#
_symmetry.space_group_name_H-M   'P 1'
#
loop_
_entity.id
_entity.type
_entity.pdbx_description
1 polymer ?
#
loop_
_entity_poly.entity_id
_entity_poly.type
_entity_poly.pdbx_seq_one_letter_code
_entity_poly.pdbx_strand_id
1 'polypeptide(L)'
;MLADLRIQLAWLRDAVLREVKTGATRSAIQQANLIAPTLAQSPSSVHLAYLVMREHMINRLFDQHSGYWHNGLEGLDSLSDTDRGAALVDYLGVSESQLASAAERMVSDGRHELAAQVLRWGQPRFPNSTRLAGVRRVVYLKLMEKVQQVDPFKFILYAREIDQSTPQIGAPLLADTHASR
;
A
#
# COMPACT_ATOMS: atom_id res chain seq x y z
N MET A 1 -5.33 -26.52 -9.73
CA MET A 1 -5.06 -25.10 -9.40
C MET A 1 -5.73 -24.69 -8.09
N LEU A 2 -7.07 -24.57 -8.02
CA LEU A 2 -7.75 -24.11 -6.79
C LEU A 2 -7.51 -24.99 -5.55
N ALA A 3 -7.48 -26.31 -5.71
CA ALA A 3 -7.22 -27.24 -4.61
C ALA A 3 -5.81 -27.04 -4.00
N ASP A 4 -4.81 -26.78 -4.84
CA ASP A 4 -3.44 -26.52 -4.42
C ASP A 4 -3.33 -25.13 -3.76
N LEU A 5 -3.89 -24.10 -4.40
CA LEU A 5 -3.97 -22.76 -3.80
C LEU A 5 -4.61 -22.77 -2.41
N ARG A 6 -5.67 -23.57 -2.20
CA ARG A 6 -6.31 -23.76 -0.90
C ARG A 6 -5.32 -24.29 0.15
N ILE A 7 -4.46 -25.24 -0.21
CA ILE A 7 -3.43 -25.78 0.71
C ILE A 7 -2.45 -24.68 1.11
N GLN A 8 -1.94 -23.92 0.14
CA GLN A 8 -0.98 -22.84 0.39
C GLN A 8 -1.59 -21.73 1.26
N LEU A 9 -2.84 -21.34 1.01
CA LEU A 9 -3.56 -20.34 1.81
C LEU A 9 -3.95 -20.87 3.20
N ALA A 10 -4.27 -22.17 3.34
CA ALA A 10 -4.51 -22.76 4.66
C ALA A 10 -3.26 -22.69 5.55
N TRP A 11 -2.07 -22.97 4.98
CA TRP A 11 -0.81 -22.79 5.69
C TRP A 11 -0.59 -21.33 6.11
N LEU A 12 -0.82 -20.37 5.18
CA LEU A 12 -0.64 -18.95 5.48
C LEU A 12 -1.59 -18.49 6.58
N ARG A 13 -2.85 -18.96 6.58
CA ARG A 13 -3.80 -18.68 7.65
C ARG A 13 -3.25 -19.12 8.99
N ASP A 14 -2.81 -20.36 9.09
CA ASP A 14 -2.34 -20.93 10.35
C ASP A 14 -1.07 -20.24 10.84
N ALA A 15 -0.17 -19.84 9.92
CA ALA A 15 1.00 -19.03 10.26
C ALA A 15 0.63 -17.66 10.82
N VAL A 16 -0.26 -16.92 10.13
CA VAL A 16 -0.72 -15.59 10.58
C VAL A 16 -1.41 -15.67 11.94
N LEU A 17 -2.28 -16.65 12.15
CA LEU A 17 -2.99 -16.80 13.44
C LEU A 17 -2.05 -17.10 14.60
N ARG A 18 -0.94 -17.82 14.37
CA ARG A 18 0.09 -18.00 15.39
C ARG A 18 0.76 -16.68 15.75
N GLU A 19 1.18 -15.90 14.76
CA GLU A 19 1.84 -14.61 14.98
C GLU A 19 0.93 -13.59 15.69
N VAL A 20 -0.35 -13.54 15.30
CA VAL A 20 -1.34 -12.69 15.97
C VAL A 20 -1.46 -13.09 17.45
N LYS A 21 -1.51 -14.40 17.74
CA LYS A 21 -1.61 -14.91 19.11
C LYS A 21 -0.37 -14.61 19.95
N THR A 22 0.81 -14.51 19.34
CA THR A 22 2.06 -14.15 20.02
C THR A 22 2.26 -12.65 20.16
N GLY A 23 1.28 -11.82 19.77
CA GLY A 23 1.35 -10.38 19.92
C GLY A 23 2.12 -9.66 18.80
N ALA A 24 2.35 -10.32 17.65
CA ALA A 24 3.02 -9.67 16.52
C ALA A 24 2.12 -8.59 15.91
N THR A 25 2.71 -7.46 15.53
CA THR A 25 2.02 -6.37 14.83
C THR A 25 1.70 -6.76 13.39
N ARG A 26 0.76 -6.05 12.75
CA ARG A 26 0.44 -6.30 11.34
C ARG A 26 1.66 -6.11 10.46
N SER A 27 2.44 -5.05 10.71
CA SER A 27 3.67 -4.75 9.99
C SER A 27 4.71 -5.85 10.12
N ALA A 28 4.92 -6.40 11.32
CA ALA A 28 5.84 -7.51 11.55
C ALA A 28 5.43 -8.77 10.76
N ILE A 29 4.14 -9.13 10.78
CA ILE A 29 3.62 -10.29 10.05
C ILE A 29 3.80 -10.13 8.53
N GLN A 30 3.55 -8.93 8.01
CA GLN A 30 3.76 -8.65 6.59
C GLN A 30 5.23 -8.81 6.20
N GLN A 31 6.14 -8.26 7.01
CA GLN A 31 7.60 -8.28 6.80
C GLN A 31 8.24 -9.64 7.02
N ALA A 32 7.61 -10.55 7.77
CA ALA A 32 8.09 -11.90 8.00
C ALA A 32 8.17 -12.76 6.72
N ASN A 33 7.69 -12.25 5.57
CA ASN A 33 7.74 -12.94 4.28
C ASN A 33 7.24 -14.39 4.36
N LEU A 34 6.16 -14.61 5.11
CA LEU A 34 5.48 -15.90 5.21
C LEU A 34 5.16 -16.46 3.81
N ILE A 35 5.89 -17.47 3.38
CA ILE A 35 5.70 -18.24 2.14
C ILE A 35 5.47 -19.70 2.52
N ALA A 36 4.43 -20.32 1.96
CA ALA A 36 4.13 -21.71 2.26
C ALA A 36 5.28 -22.64 1.83
N PRO A 37 5.74 -23.59 2.68
CA PRO A 37 6.90 -24.44 2.39
C PRO A 37 6.77 -25.25 1.10
N THR A 38 5.54 -25.64 0.75
CA THR A 38 5.23 -26.42 -0.45
C THR A 38 4.97 -25.55 -1.68
N LEU A 39 4.94 -24.22 -1.55
CA LEU A 39 4.60 -23.34 -2.67
C LEU A 39 5.54 -23.54 -3.86
N ALA A 40 6.83 -23.75 -3.62
CA ALA A 40 7.82 -23.95 -4.67
C ALA A 40 7.56 -25.18 -5.57
N GLN A 41 6.72 -26.12 -5.13
CA GLN A 41 6.33 -27.31 -5.88
C GLN A 41 5.05 -27.08 -6.70
N SER A 42 4.37 -25.96 -6.47
CA SER A 42 3.15 -25.60 -7.17
C SER A 42 3.42 -25.01 -8.56
N PRO A 43 2.45 -25.02 -9.48
CA PRO A 43 2.56 -24.31 -10.74
C PRO A 43 2.69 -22.79 -10.56
N SER A 44 3.30 -22.09 -11.53
CA SER A 44 3.47 -20.63 -11.50
C SER A 44 2.17 -19.84 -11.34
N SER A 45 1.05 -20.35 -11.85
CA SER A 45 -0.28 -19.75 -11.65
C SER A 45 -0.72 -19.76 -10.19
N VAL A 46 -0.35 -20.77 -9.41
CA VAL A 46 -0.58 -20.83 -7.96
C VAL A 46 0.35 -19.89 -7.22
N HIS A 47 1.61 -19.74 -7.67
CA HIS A 47 2.54 -18.76 -7.09
C HIS A 47 1.98 -17.34 -7.21
N LEU A 48 1.57 -16.95 -8.42
CA LEU A 48 0.99 -15.64 -8.68
C LEU A 48 -0.28 -15.43 -7.84
N ALA A 49 -1.21 -16.38 -7.85
CA ALA A 49 -2.43 -16.27 -7.06
C ALA A 49 -2.14 -16.15 -5.55
N TYR A 50 -1.17 -16.91 -5.04
CA TYR A 50 -0.74 -16.82 -3.65
C TYR A 50 -0.17 -15.44 -3.32
N LEU A 51 0.73 -14.90 -4.15
CA LEU A 51 1.34 -13.58 -3.94
C LEU A 51 0.30 -12.46 -3.96
N VAL A 52 -0.65 -12.51 -4.90
CA VAL A 52 -1.76 -11.55 -4.98
C VAL A 52 -2.63 -11.61 -3.71
N MET A 53 -2.95 -12.82 -3.23
CA MET A 53 -3.85 -12.97 -2.09
C MET A 53 -3.18 -12.80 -0.73
N ARG A 54 -1.86 -13.00 -0.63
CA ARG A 54 -1.12 -13.06 0.63
C ARG A 54 -1.36 -11.85 1.51
N GLU A 55 -1.14 -10.65 0.96
CA GLU A 55 -1.23 -9.42 1.74
C GLU A 55 -2.66 -9.17 2.26
N HIS A 56 -3.66 -9.34 1.38
CA HIS A 56 -5.06 -9.16 1.74
C HIS A 56 -5.53 -10.17 2.78
N MET A 57 -5.06 -11.42 2.69
CA MET A 57 -5.42 -12.44 3.67
C MET A 57 -4.78 -12.17 5.03
N ILE A 58 -3.52 -11.71 5.05
CA ILE A 58 -2.87 -11.26 6.30
C ILE A 58 -3.68 -10.12 6.93
N ASN A 59 -4.01 -9.08 6.15
CA ASN A 59 -4.77 -7.93 6.66
C ASN A 59 -6.13 -8.36 7.22
N ARG A 60 -6.87 -9.19 6.47
CA ARG A 60 -8.19 -9.67 6.90
C ARG A 60 -8.12 -10.51 8.18
N LEU A 61 -7.18 -11.45 8.26
CA LEU A 61 -7.01 -12.28 9.45
C LEU A 61 -6.57 -11.45 10.66
N PHE A 62 -5.70 -10.47 10.46
CA PHE A 62 -5.30 -9.57 11.53
C PHE A 62 -6.50 -8.80 12.09
N ASP A 63 -7.33 -8.22 11.22
CA ASP A 63 -8.54 -7.47 11.64
C ASP A 63 -9.54 -8.36 12.37
N GLN A 64 -9.72 -9.60 11.90
CA GLN A 64 -10.65 -10.55 12.51
C GLN A 64 -10.19 -11.09 13.86
N HIS A 65 -8.88 -11.05 14.16
CA HIS A 65 -8.31 -11.74 15.31
C HIS A 65 -7.54 -10.86 16.31
N SER A 66 -7.31 -9.58 16.01
CA SER A 66 -6.60 -8.67 16.93
C SER A 66 -7.53 -7.88 17.85
N GLY A 67 -8.84 -7.89 17.59
CA GLY A 67 -9.80 -7.09 18.34
C GLY A 67 -9.56 -5.57 18.22
N TYR A 68 -10.16 -4.80 19.12
CA TYR A 68 -10.06 -3.33 19.12
C TYR A 68 -8.63 -2.82 19.46
N TRP A 69 -7.94 -3.50 20.37
CA TRP A 69 -6.65 -3.10 20.94
C TRP A 69 -5.45 -3.70 20.18
N HIS A 70 -5.43 -3.61 18.86
CA HIS A 70 -4.43 -4.26 17.99
C HIS A 70 -3.01 -4.37 18.59
N ASN A 71 -2.31 -5.45 18.25
CA ASN A 71 -0.98 -5.73 18.80
C ASN A 71 0.03 -4.58 18.57
N GLY A 72 0.94 -4.35 19.53
CA GLY A 72 2.04 -3.38 19.41
C GLY A 72 1.67 -1.93 19.65
N LEU A 73 0.72 -1.69 20.55
CA LEU A 73 0.12 -0.38 20.85
C LEU A 73 -0.69 0.22 19.69
N GLU A 74 -0.86 -0.51 18.58
CA GLU A 74 -1.69 -0.10 17.46
C GLU A 74 -3.17 -0.01 17.92
N GLY A 75 -3.85 1.08 17.58
CA GLY A 75 -5.28 1.25 17.90
C GLY A 75 -5.60 1.73 19.33
N LEU A 76 -4.62 1.88 20.24
CA LEU A 76 -4.85 2.57 21.51
C LEU A 76 -5.13 4.06 21.30
N ASP A 77 -4.23 4.72 20.57
CA ASP A 77 -4.33 6.13 20.23
C ASP A 77 -4.47 6.30 18.72
N SER A 78 -5.41 7.15 18.30
CA SER A 78 -5.70 7.41 16.88
C SER A 78 -5.11 8.75 16.43
N LEU A 79 -3.78 8.82 16.29
CA LEU A 79 -3.15 10.01 15.71
C LEU A 79 -3.59 10.20 14.25
N SER A 80 -4.02 11.42 13.92
CA SER A 80 -4.38 11.82 12.57
C SER A 80 -3.13 12.11 11.72
N ASP A 81 -3.30 12.19 10.40
CA ASP A 81 -2.23 12.67 9.51
C ASP A 81 -1.87 14.13 9.82
N THR A 82 -2.83 14.94 10.30
CA THR A 82 -2.60 16.31 10.78
C THR A 82 -1.66 16.34 11.99
N ASP A 83 -1.85 15.44 12.96
CA ASP A 83 -0.98 15.34 14.15
C ASP A 83 0.44 14.94 13.77
N ARG A 84 0.57 13.96 12.87
CA ARG A 84 1.88 13.53 12.34
C ARG A 84 2.56 14.65 11.55
N GLY A 85 1.80 15.43 10.77
CA GLY A 85 2.30 16.62 10.09
C GLY A 85 2.79 17.70 11.05
N ALA A 86 2.07 17.93 12.16
CA ALA A 86 2.48 18.87 13.20
C ALA A 86 3.78 18.42 13.86
N ALA A 87 3.93 17.12 14.17
CA ALA A 87 5.16 16.58 14.70
C ALA A 87 6.37 16.89 13.80
N LEU A 88 6.23 16.74 12.48
CA LEU A 88 7.30 17.04 11.52
C LEU A 88 7.60 18.54 11.40
N VAL A 89 6.57 19.36 11.17
CA VAL A 89 6.76 20.76 10.78
C VAL A 89 6.82 21.68 11.99
N ASP A 90 5.87 21.57 12.91
CA ASP A 90 5.68 22.52 14.00
C ASP A 90 6.65 22.23 15.16
N TYR A 91 6.92 20.95 15.44
CA TYR A 91 7.78 20.54 16.56
C TYR A 91 9.22 20.21 16.15
N LEU A 92 9.44 19.52 15.02
CA LEU A 92 10.78 19.21 14.52
C LEU A 92 11.34 20.26 13.56
N GLY A 93 10.54 21.25 13.15
CA GLY A 93 10.99 22.36 12.30
C GLY A 93 11.34 21.95 10.87
N VAL A 94 10.80 20.83 10.36
CA VAL A 94 11.07 20.37 8.99
C VAL A 94 10.49 21.38 7.99
N SER A 95 11.38 21.97 7.18
CA SER A 95 11.00 22.90 6.13
C SER A 95 10.42 22.19 4.90
N GLU A 96 9.73 22.95 4.05
CA GLU A 96 9.25 22.47 2.75
C GLU A 96 10.35 21.80 1.92
N SER A 97 11.53 22.45 1.84
CA SER A 97 12.65 21.96 1.04
C SER A 97 13.26 20.68 1.62
N GLN A 98 13.35 20.57 2.94
CA GLN A 98 13.81 19.36 3.62
C GLN A 98 12.83 18.21 3.42
N LEU A 99 11.53 18.46 3.51
CA LEU A 99 10.48 17.47 3.27
C LEU A 99 10.55 16.95 1.82
N ALA A 100 10.64 17.85 0.84
CA ALA A 100 10.76 17.48 -0.56
C ALA A 100 12.02 16.66 -0.84
N SER A 101 13.19 17.12 -0.39
CA SER A 101 14.46 16.40 -0.55
C SER A 101 14.48 15.06 0.19
N ALA A 102 13.79 14.92 1.33
CA ALA A 102 13.65 13.63 2.00
C ALA A 102 12.78 12.66 1.19
N ALA A 103 11.63 13.11 0.68
CA ALA A 103 10.75 12.29 -0.15
C ALA A 103 11.41 11.89 -1.48
N GLU A 104 12.15 12.78 -2.13
CA GLU A 104 12.95 12.49 -3.33
C GLU A 104 13.98 11.38 -3.06
N ARG A 105 14.72 11.47 -1.94
CA ARG A 105 15.65 10.41 -1.53
C ARG A 105 14.96 9.09 -1.27
N MET A 106 13.82 9.09 -0.59
CA MET A 106 13.03 7.86 -0.38
C MET A 106 12.59 7.23 -1.70
N VAL A 107 12.26 8.03 -2.72
CA VAL A 107 11.98 7.51 -4.07
C VAL A 107 13.23 6.89 -4.69
N SER A 108 14.38 7.57 -4.63
CA SER A 108 15.64 7.02 -5.15
C SER A 108 16.03 5.70 -4.46
N ASP A 109 15.72 5.56 -3.17
CA ASP A 109 15.96 4.35 -2.39
C ASP A 109 14.89 3.26 -2.61
N GLY A 110 13.89 3.49 -3.46
CA GLY A 110 12.79 2.56 -3.72
C GLY A 110 11.76 2.45 -2.58
N ARG A 111 11.81 3.34 -1.57
CA ARG A 111 10.92 3.37 -0.40
C ARG A 111 9.65 4.18 -0.67
N HIS A 112 8.94 3.85 -1.74
CA HIS A 112 7.81 4.64 -2.24
C HIS A 112 6.64 4.74 -1.25
N GLU A 113 6.31 3.67 -0.52
CA GLU A 113 5.23 3.68 0.48
C GLU A 113 5.54 4.60 1.66
N LEU A 114 6.82 4.68 2.04
CA LEU A 114 7.27 5.58 3.10
C LEU A 114 7.23 7.03 2.62
N ALA A 115 7.69 7.29 1.39
CA ALA A 115 7.62 8.61 0.77
C ALA A 115 6.16 9.12 0.70
N ALA A 116 5.22 8.26 0.32
CA ALA A 116 3.81 8.60 0.25
C ALA A 116 3.23 8.97 1.62
N GLN A 117 3.56 8.20 2.67
CA GLN A 117 3.11 8.50 4.04
C GLN A 117 3.67 9.83 4.56
N VAL A 118 4.97 10.05 4.38
CA VAL A 118 5.64 11.29 4.81
C VAL A 118 5.04 12.51 4.10
N LEU A 119 4.79 12.43 2.80
CA LEU A 119 4.13 13.49 2.05
C LEU A 119 2.67 13.68 2.49
N ARG A 120 1.93 12.61 2.75
CA ARG A 120 0.54 12.69 3.25
C ARG A 120 0.46 13.41 4.59
N TRP A 121 1.44 13.21 5.48
CA TRP A 121 1.53 13.90 6.77
C TRP A 121 1.96 15.37 6.60
N GLY A 122 3.04 15.62 5.87
CA GLY A 122 3.69 16.93 5.85
C GLY A 122 3.15 17.92 4.81
N GLN A 123 2.74 17.46 3.63
CA GLN A 123 2.35 18.35 2.52
C GLN A 123 1.19 19.31 2.85
N PRO A 124 0.16 18.94 3.63
CA PRO A 124 -0.92 19.87 3.98
C PRO A 124 -0.45 21.15 4.70
N ARG A 125 0.76 21.18 5.27
CA ARG A 125 1.35 22.36 5.92
C ARG A 125 2.00 23.33 4.92
N PHE A 126 2.17 22.89 3.67
CA PHE A 126 2.73 23.64 2.55
C PHE A 126 1.78 23.55 1.33
N PRO A 127 0.52 24.03 1.44
CA PRO A 127 -0.53 23.76 0.46
C PRO A 127 -0.23 24.28 -0.95
N ASN A 128 0.62 25.30 -1.07
CA ASN A 128 0.97 25.93 -2.35
C ASN A 128 2.33 25.45 -2.90
N SER A 129 2.96 24.44 -2.28
CA SER A 129 4.26 23.93 -2.74
C SER A 129 4.11 23.13 -4.03
N THR A 130 4.53 23.72 -5.14
CA THR A 130 4.59 23.04 -6.44
C THR A 130 5.63 21.92 -6.43
N ARG A 131 6.72 22.06 -5.67
CA ARG A 131 7.74 21.03 -5.53
C ARG A 131 7.19 19.79 -4.83
N LEU A 132 6.53 19.95 -3.68
CA LEU A 132 5.93 18.81 -2.98
C LEU A 132 4.84 18.14 -3.80
N ALA A 133 4.02 18.92 -4.52
CA ALA A 133 3.03 18.37 -5.44
C ALA A 133 3.69 17.52 -6.56
N GLY A 134 4.81 18.00 -7.12
CA GLY A 134 5.60 17.27 -8.11
C GLY A 134 6.16 15.96 -7.57
N VAL A 135 6.78 15.98 -6.38
CA VAL A 135 7.33 14.78 -5.74
C VAL A 135 6.21 13.79 -5.41
N ARG A 136 5.07 14.25 -4.87
CA ARG A 136 3.89 13.42 -4.62
C ARG A 136 3.41 12.71 -5.88
N ARG A 137 3.36 13.42 -7.02
CA ARG A 137 3.03 12.81 -8.31
C ARG A 137 3.98 11.68 -8.69
N VAL A 138 5.30 11.92 -8.59
CA VAL A 138 6.32 10.89 -8.89
C VAL A 138 6.18 9.67 -7.98
N VAL A 139 6.00 9.88 -6.68
CA VAL A 139 5.83 8.81 -5.68
C VAL A 139 4.67 7.90 -6.04
N TYR A 140 3.48 8.46 -6.32
CA TYR A 140 2.31 7.64 -6.63
C TYR A 140 2.38 6.97 -8.00
N LEU A 141 3.02 7.59 -9.00
CA LEU A 141 3.32 6.92 -10.27
C LEU A 141 4.22 5.68 -10.07
N LYS A 142 5.22 5.78 -9.19
CA LYS A 142 6.09 4.65 -8.84
C LYS A 142 5.35 3.55 -8.06
N LEU A 143 4.44 3.92 -7.17
CA LEU A 143 3.56 2.97 -6.49
C LEU A 143 2.63 2.26 -7.47
N MET A 144 2.04 2.99 -8.42
CA MET A 144 1.22 2.42 -9.50
C MET A 144 2.04 1.43 -10.35
N GLU A 145 3.24 1.82 -10.79
CA GLU A 145 4.15 0.96 -11.57
C GLU A 145 4.44 -0.35 -10.84
N LYS A 146 4.67 -0.29 -9.52
CA LYS A 146 4.95 -1.46 -8.66
C LYS A 146 3.79 -2.45 -8.60
N VAL A 147 2.55 -1.97 -8.59
CA VAL A 147 1.37 -2.82 -8.34
C VAL A 147 0.56 -3.17 -9.59
N GLN A 148 0.84 -2.54 -10.74
CA GLN A 148 0.03 -2.61 -11.96
C GLN A 148 -0.30 -4.03 -12.46
N GLN A 149 0.55 -5.03 -12.18
CA GLN A 149 0.38 -6.41 -12.65
C GLN A 149 -0.28 -7.33 -11.62
N VAL A 150 -0.31 -6.94 -10.34
CA VAL A 150 -0.60 -7.87 -9.23
C VAL A 150 -1.69 -7.39 -8.29
N ASP A 151 -1.92 -6.07 -8.19
CA ASP A 151 -2.93 -5.53 -7.27
C ASP A 151 -3.70 -4.36 -7.94
N PRO A 152 -4.78 -4.68 -8.68
CA PRO A 152 -5.59 -3.67 -9.35
C PRO A 152 -6.29 -2.74 -8.35
N PHE A 153 -6.52 -3.17 -7.10
CA PHE A 153 -7.16 -2.33 -6.09
C PHE A 153 -6.22 -1.24 -5.63
N LYS A 154 -4.99 -1.58 -5.24
CA LYS A 154 -3.96 -0.58 -4.92
C LYS A 154 -3.67 0.35 -6.08
N PHE A 155 -3.63 -0.18 -7.31
CA PHE A 155 -3.41 0.63 -8.50
C PHE A 155 -4.44 1.77 -8.61
N ILE A 156 -5.73 1.45 -8.47
CA ILE A 156 -6.82 2.44 -8.53
C ILE A 156 -6.73 3.43 -7.37
N LEU A 157 -6.45 2.95 -6.16
CA LEU A 157 -6.32 3.82 -4.98
C LEU A 157 -5.14 4.79 -5.11
N TYR A 158 -3.98 4.33 -5.60
CA TYR A 158 -2.83 5.20 -5.85
C TYR A 158 -3.05 6.18 -7.00
N ALA A 159 -3.76 5.78 -8.05
CA ALA A 159 -4.11 6.69 -9.13
C ALA A 159 -5.03 7.83 -8.64
N ARG A 160 -6.02 7.49 -7.80
CA ARG A 160 -6.95 8.47 -7.20
C ARG A 160 -6.23 9.51 -6.36
N GLU A 161 -5.17 9.13 -5.66
CA GLU A 161 -4.39 10.09 -4.86
C GLU A 161 -3.85 11.24 -5.70
N ILE A 162 -3.49 11.01 -6.96
CA ILE A 162 -2.91 12.04 -7.84
C ILE A 162 -3.82 12.43 -9.00
N ASP A 163 -5.12 12.17 -8.86
CA ASP A 163 -6.14 12.41 -9.90
C ASP A 163 -5.73 11.86 -11.28
N GLN A 164 -5.00 10.74 -11.27
CA GLN A 164 -4.51 10.12 -12.49
C GLN A 164 -5.61 9.30 -13.12
N SER A 165 -5.94 9.61 -14.38
CA SER A 165 -6.88 8.81 -15.16
C SER A 165 -6.34 7.39 -15.36
N THR A 166 -7.18 6.40 -15.06
CA THR A 166 -6.90 4.99 -15.30
C THR A 166 -7.85 4.47 -16.38
N PRO A 167 -7.35 3.83 -17.45
CA PRO A 167 -8.22 3.24 -18.46
C PRO A 167 -9.11 2.17 -17.81
N GLN A 168 -10.41 2.22 -18.08
CA GLN A 168 -11.32 1.16 -17.64
C GLN A 168 -11.03 -0.12 -18.41
N ILE A 169 -10.87 -1.24 -17.70
CA ILE A 169 -10.77 -2.55 -18.32
C ILE A 169 -12.13 -2.88 -18.95
N GLY A 170 -12.21 -2.83 -20.28
CA GLY A 170 -13.40 -3.21 -21.05
C GLY A 170 -14.41 -2.11 -21.37
N ALA A 171 -14.04 -0.82 -21.28
CA ALA A 171 -14.90 0.22 -21.85
C ALA A 171 -15.07 -0.04 -23.36
N PRO A 172 -16.30 -0.11 -23.90
CA PRO A 172 -16.48 -0.11 -25.34
C PRO A 172 -15.80 1.14 -25.88
N LEU A 173 -15.03 1.00 -26.95
CA LEU A 173 -14.70 2.12 -27.82
C LEU A 173 -16.04 2.68 -28.29
N LEU A 174 -16.59 3.66 -27.56
CA LEU A 174 -17.61 4.53 -28.11
C LEU A 174 -16.88 5.29 -29.22
N ALA A 175 -16.95 4.71 -30.41
CA ALA A 175 -16.55 5.35 -31.64
C ALA A 175 -17.24 6.71 -31.66
N ASP A 176 -16.43 7.76 -31.80
CA ASP A 176 -16.87 9.10 -32.11
C ASP A 176 -17.88 9.05 -33.26
N THR A 177 -19.16 9.06 -32.92
CA THR A 177 -20.24 9.36 -33.86
C THR A 177 -20.54 10.84 -33.71
N HIS A 178 -19.53 11.66 -34.00
CA HIS A 178 -19.77 13.01 -34.48
C HIS A 178 -20.23 12.92 -35.94
N ALA A 179 -21.51 12.58 -36.13
CA ALA A 179 -22.19 12.88 -37.37
C ALA A 179 -22.26 14.41 -37.50
N SER A 180 -21.42 14.95 -38.36
CA SER A 180 -21.52 16.31 -38.86
C SER A 180 -22.75 16.42 -39.76
N ARG A 181 -23.58 17.43 -39.47
CA ARG A 181 -24.51 18.17 -40.34
C ARG A 181 -25.63 17.40 -41.05
#